data_AF-A0A1E7LAG1-F1
#
_entry.id   AF-A0A1E7LAG1-F1
#
_cell.length_a   1.000
_cell.length_b   1.000
_cell.length_c   1.000
_cell.angle_alpha   90.00
_cell.angle_beta   90.00
_cell.angle_gamma   90.00
#
_symmetry.space_group_name_H-M   'P 1'
#
loop_
_entity.id
_entity.type
_entity.pdbx_description
1 polymer ?
#
loop_
_entity_poly.entity_id
_entity_poly.type
_entity_poly.pdbx_seq_one_letter_code
_entity_poly.pdbx_strand_id
1 'polypeptide(L)'
;MERDAVEARPWRPEDGRPPRMRVYPPGDDCLMYVRWRGRWQLCVVRARADWADGRVVYHVDLRLWRSGAWDTYPTALVWDPAAMRPYRPSVTAALAGGSCRWPPVAR
;
A
#
# COMPACT_ATOMS: atom_id res chain seq x y z
N MET A 1 -1.48 -3.84 -21.62
CA MET A 1 -2.56 -3.18 -20.85
C MET A 1 -2.10 -3.03 -19.41
N GLU A 2 -2.01 -1.81 -18.91
CA GLU A 2 -1.71 -1.56 -17.49
C GLU A 2 -2.93 -1.97 -16.66
N ARG A 3 -2.72 -2.66 -15.53
CA ARG A 3 -3.79 -3.16 -14.65
C ARG A 3 -3.88 -2.31 -13.39
N ASP A 4 -5.09 -2.16 -12.87
CA ASP A 4 -5.34 -1.49 -11.59
C ASP A 4 -5.01 -2.43 -10.42
N ALA A 5 -4.71 -1.85 -9.27
CA ALA A 5 -4.50 -2.61 -8.04
C ALA A 5 -5.78 -3.32 -7.61
N VAL A 6 -5.61 -4.49 -7.01
CA VAL A 6 -6.73 -5.37 -6.65
C VAL A 6 -6.93 -5.33 -5.14
N GLU A 7 -8.16 -5.11 -4.71
CA GLU A 7 -8.52 -5.21 -3.30
C GLU A 7 -8.35 -6.65 -2.80
N ALA A 8 -7.66 -6.78 -1.67
CA ALA A 8 -7.55 -8.04 -0.96
C ALA A 8 -8.86 -8.31 -0.23
N ARG A 9 -9.39 -9.53 -0.40
CA ARG A 9 -10.45 -10.01 0.49
C ARG A 9 -9.95 -10.11 1.94
N PRO A 10 -10.83 -10.06 2.94
CA PRO A 10 -10.47 -10.35 4.32
C PRO A 10 -9.83 -11.74 4.46
N TRP A 11 -8.85 -11.85 5.36
CA TRP A 11 -8.27 -13.12 5.76
C TRP A 11 -9.33 -14.01 6.43
N ARG A 12 -9.21 -15.32 6.22
CA ARG A 12 -10.02 -16.33 6.91
C ARG A 12 -9.14 -17.48 7.39
N PRO A 13 -9.57 -18.27 8.40
CA PRO A 13 -8.79 -19.39 8.91
C PRO A 13 -8.38 -20.42 7.84
N GLU A 14 -9.16 -20.58 6.78
CA GLU A 14 -8.86 -21.49 5.66
C GLU A 14 -7.63 -21.07 4.83
N ASP A 15 -7.17 -19.82 4.99
CA ASP A 15 -5.98 -19.27 4.32
C ASP A 15 -4.66 -19.66 5.01
N GLY A 16 -4.74 -20.47 6.07
CA GLY A 16 -3.61 -20.85 6.91
C GLY A 16 -3.41 -19.87 8.07
N ARG A 17 -2.17 -19.75 8.57
CA ARG A 17 -1.88 -18.90 9.73
C ARG A 17 -2.30 -17.44 9.48
N PRO A 18 -2.70 -16.69 10.53
CA PRO A 18 -2.97 -15.26 10.43
C PRO A 18 -1.79 -14.50 9.78
N PRO A 19 -2.05 -13.45 8.99
CA PRO A 19 -0.99 -12.67 8.37
C PRO A 19 -0.09 -12.04 9.42
N ARG A 20 1.21 -12.03 9.17
CA ARG A 20 2.14 -11.26 9.99
C ARG A 20 1.96 -9.78 9.68
N MET A 21 1.46 -9.03 10.65
CA MET A 21 1.19 -7.61 10.50
C MET A 21 2.39 -6.76 10.90
N ARG A 22 2.68 -5.73 10.10
CA ARG A 22 3.52 -4.59 10.47
C ARG A 22 2.67 -3.33 10.31
N VAL A 23 2.39 -2.67 11.42
CA VAL A 23 1.68 -1.38 11.44
C VAL A 23 2.70 -0.26 11.39
N TYR A 24 2.45 0.74 10.55
CA TYR A 24 3.24 1.95 10.48
C TYR A 24 2.56 3.01 11.36
N PRO A 25 3.28 3.58 12.35
CA PRO A 25 2.68 4.56 13.24
C PRO A 25 2.29 5.84 12.48
N PRO A 26 1.27 6.57 12.96
CA PRO A 26 0.93 7.88 12.42
C PRO A 26 2.15 8.82 12.43
N GLY A 27 2.38 9.57 11.36
CA GLY A 27 3.52 10.48 11.20
C GLY A 27 4.76 9.84 10.56
N ASP A 28 4.79 8.51 10.48
CA ASP A 28 5.78 7.75 9.71
C ASP A 28 5.16 7.44 8.34
N ASP A 29 5.01 8.49 7.52
CA ASP A 29 4.22 8.46 6.29
C ASP A 29 4.91 7.61 5.21
N CYS A 30 4.71 6.30 5.30
CA CYS A 30 5.05 5.38 4.23
C CYS A 30 4.10 5.61 3.07
N LEU A 31 4.53 6.39 2.07
CA LEU A 31 3.72 6.71 0.91
C LEU A 31 3.87 5.67 -0.20
N MET A 32 2.81 5.43 -0.97
CA MET A 32 2.81 4.50 -2.10
C MET A 32 2.00 5.06 -3.27
N TYR A 33 2.50 4.87 -4.49
CA TYR A 33 1.71 5.05 -5.69
C TYR A 33 0.94 3.78 -6.01
N VAL A 34 -0.36 3.92 -6.26
CA VAL A 34 -1.28 2.84 -6.60
C VAL A 34 -2.03 3.23 -7.86
N ARG A 35 -2.12 2.31 -8.83
CA ARG A 35 -3.00 2.50 -9.99
C ARG A 35 -4.42 2.13 -9.62
N TRP A 36 -5.32 3.10 -9.68
CA TRP A 36 -6.71 2.97 -9.29
C TRP A 36 -7.62 3.64 -10.31
N ARG A 37 -8.54 2.88 -10.90
CA ARG A 37 -9.45 3.35 -11.96
C ARG A 37 -8.69 4.01 -13.12
N GLY A 38 -7.62 3.37 -13.56
CA GLY A 38 -6.79 3.81 -14.69
C GLY A 38 -5.86 5.00 -14.40
N ARG A 39 -5.78 5.49 -13.15
CA ARG A 39 -4.90 6.61 -12.76
C ARG A 39 -3.98 6.24 -11.61
N TRP A 40 -2.77 6.76 -11.60
CA TRP A 40 -1.89 6.67 -10.44
C TRP A 40 -2.35 7.63 -9.35
N GLN A 41 -2.51 7.10 -8.14
CA GLN A 41 -2.90 7.81 -6.93
C GLN A 41 -1.81 7.65 -5.88
N LEU A 42 -1.52 8.71 -5.13
CA LEU A 42 -0.65 8.64 -3.97
C LEU A 42 -1.50 8.31 -2.74
N CYS A 43 -1.09 7.31 -1.96
CA CYS A 43 -1.76 6.91 -0.73
C CYS A 43 -0.77 6.77 0.43
N VAL A 44 -1.31 6.81 1.65
CA VAL A 44 -0.57 6.53 2.88
C VAL A 44 -0.72 5.05 3.21
N VAL A 45 0.38 4.36 3.44
CA VAL A 45 0.40 2.96 3.88
C VAL A 45 0.33 2.93 5.40
N ARG A 46 -0.70 2.28 5.92
CA ARG A 46 -0.95 2.12 7.37
C ARG A 46 -0.42 0.80 7.90
N ALA A 47 -0.48 -0.25 7.10
CA ALA A 47 0.09 -1.54 7.48
C ALA A 47 0.50 -2.38 6.28
N ARG A 48 1.43 -3.30 6.53
CA ARG A 48 1.78 -4.41 5.64
C ARG A 48 1.37 -5.72 6.32
N ALA A 49 0.71 -6.59 5.58
CA ALA A 49 0.34 -7.93 6.00
C ALA A 49 1.05 -8.95 5.10
N ASP A 50 1.92 -9.77 5.68
CA ASP A 50 2.54 -10.90 4.98
C ASP A 50 1.71 -12.17 5.25
N TRP A 51 0.99 -12.65 4.23
CA TRP A 51 0.09 -13.80 4.32
C TRP A 51 0.86 -15.12 4.26
N ALA A 52 0.24 -16.21 4.75
CA ALA A 52 0.86 -17.53 4.81
C ALA A 52 1.23 -18.11 3.44
N ASP A 53 0.45 -17.77 2.41
CA ASP A 53 0.62 -18.18 1.02
C ASP A 53 1.64 -17.33 0.24
N GLY A 54 2.31 -16.40 0.91
CA GLY A 54 3.31 -15.51 0.31
C GLY A 54 2.75 -14.24 -0.30
N ARG A 55 1.42 -14.02 -0.30
CA ARG A 55 0.85 -12.73 -0.70
C ARG A 55 1.26 -11.64 0.28
N VAL A 56 1.56 -10.46 -0.25
CA VAL A 56 1.76 -9.24 0.54
C VAL A 56 0.56 -8.35 0.30
N VAL A 57 -0.08 -7.90 1.38
CA VAL A 57 -1.22 -6.98 1.34
C VAL A 57 -0.85 -5.68 2.05
N TYR A 58 -1.18 -4.56 1.43
CA TYR A 58 -0.99 -3.23 2.01
C TYR A 58 -2.33 -2.63 2.40
N HIS A 59 -2.47 -2.24 3.66
CA HIS A 59 -3.58 -1.41 4.12
C HIS A 59 -3.21 0.05 3.86
N VAL A 60 -4.02 0.73 3.05
CA VAL A 60 -3.74 2.08 2.58
C VAL A 60 -4.94 3.00 2.79
N ASP A 61 -4.65 4.27 3.03
CA ASP A 61 -5.61 5.35 2.97
C ASP A 61 -5.53 5.99 1.57
N LEU A 62 -6.43 5.59 0.68
CA LEU A 62 -6.48 6.10 -0.68
C LEU A 62 -7.24 7.43 -0.71
N ARG A 63 -6.54 8.53 -1.03
CA ARG A 63 -7.15 9.85 -1.09
C ARG A 63 -7.67 10.13 -2.49
N LEU A 64 -8.99 10.27 -2.64
CA LEU A 64 -9.63 10.48 -3.94
C LEU A 64 -10.42 11.79 -3.96
N TRP A 65 -10.34 12.51 -5.09
CA TRP A 65 -11.21 13.66 -5.33
C TRP A 65 -12.56 13.18 -5.85
N ARG A 66 -13.64 13.49 -5.13
CA ARG A 66 -15.01 13.14 -5.49
C ARG A 66 -15.95 14.29 -5.15
N SER A 67 -16.81 14.66 -6.09
CA SER A 67 -17.89 15.64 -5.86
C SER A 67 -17.46 16.97 -5.22
N GLY A 68 -16.26 17.48 -5.56
CA GLY A 68 -15.77 18.74 -5.03
C GLY A 68 -15.03 18.65 -3.68
N ALA A 69 -14.79 17.45 -3.16
CA ALA A 69 -14.08 17.23 -1.90
C ALA A 69 -13.04 16.10 -2.01
N TRP A 70 -12.07 16.11 -1.10
CA TRP A 70 -11.15 14.99 -0.90
C TRP A 70 -11.74 14.03 0.11
N ASP A 71 -11.95 12.78 -0.31
CA ASP A 71 -12.34 11.68 0.54
C ASP A 71 -11.15 10.75 0.77
N THR A 72 -11.11 10.11 1.95
CA THR A 72 -10.16 9.06 2.26
C THR A 72 -10.89 7.72 2.27
N TYR A 73 -10.39 6.77 1.49
CA TYR A 73 -10.92 5.42 1.37
C TYR A 73 -9.91 4.42 1.93
N PRO A 74 -10.10 3.91 3.16
CA PRO A 74 -9.28 2.83 3.69
C PRO A 74 -9.53 1.57 2.88
N THR A 75 -8.48 1.00 2.29
CA THR A 75 -8.60 -0.26 1.54
C THR A 75 -7.37 -1.13 1.71
N ALA A 76 -7.54 -2.44 1.51
CA ALA A 76 -6.46 -3.42 1.56
C ALA A 76 -6.15 -3.86 0.12
N LEU A 77 -4.91 -3.68 -0.35
CA LEU A 77 -4.51 -3.99 -1.73
C LEU A 77 -3.48 -5.09 -1.77
N VAL A 78 -3.66 -6.05 -2.67
CA VAL A 78 -2.64 -7.07 -2.97
C VAL A 78 -1.49 -6.40 -3.70
N TRP A 79 -0.28 -6.57 -3.19
CA TRP A 79 0.93 -6.06 -3.82
C TRP A 79 1.09 -6.61 -5.24
N ASP A 80 1.13 -5.70 -6.21
CA ASP A 80 1.43 -5.98 -7.61
C ASP A 80 2.40 -4.91 -8.14
N PRO A 81 3.64 -5.25 -8.51
CA PRO A 81 4.62 -4.27 -9.02
C PRO A 81 4.18 -3.59 -10.33
N ALA A 82 3.23 -4.15 -11.07
CA ALA A 82 2.67 -3.52 -12.26
C ALA A 82 1.69 -2.39 -11.92
N ALA A 83 1.02 -2.47 -10.76
CA ALA A 83 -0.02 -1.54 -10.32
C ALA A 83 0.35 -0.73 -9.07
N MET A 84 1.48 -1.03 -8.43
CA MET A 84 1.88 -0.43 -7.15
C MET A 84 3.38 -0.13 -7.13
N ARG A 85 3.76 1.02 -6.58
CA ARG A 85 5.15 1.47 -6.51
C ARG A 85 5.40 2.22 -5.20
N PRO A 86 6.45 1.87 -4.43
CA PRO A 86 6.83 2.67 -3.27
C PRO A 86 7.07 4.12 -3.65
N TYR A 87 6.55 5.05 -2.87
CA TYR A 87 7.01 6.43 -2.97
C TYR A 87 8.39 6.50 -2.32
N ARG A 88 9.39 6.89 -3.10
CA ARG A 88 10.72 7.20 -2.60
C ARG A 88 10.91 8.71 -2.72
N PRO A 89 10.86 9.47 -1.61
CA PRO A 89 11.25 10.87 -1.70
C PRO A 89 12.69 10.97 -2.20
N SER A 90 12.99 11.99 -3.01
CA SER A 90 14.36 12.34 -3.34
C SER A 90 15.16 12.60 -2.07
N VAL A 91 16.45 12.24 -2.07
CA VAL A 91 17.38 12.21 -0.92
C VAL A 91 17.27 13.42 0.03
N THR A 92 16.92 14.60 -0.48
CA THR A 92 16.72 15.82 0.32
C THR A 92 15.58 15.74 1.36
N ALA A 93 14.58 14.88 1.18
CA ALA A 93 13.47 14.68 2.13
C ALA A 93 13.63 13.44 3.03
N ALA A 94 14.72 12.67 2.88
CA ALA A 94 14.93 11.39 3.58
C ALA A 94 15.50 11.53 5.01
N LEU A 95 15.82 12.74 5.47
CA LEU A 95 16.43 12.99 6.78
C LEU A 95 15.47 12.85 7.98
N ALA A 96 14.18 12.54 7.73
CA ALA A 96 13.15 12.40 8.76
C ALA A 96 13.02 10.99 9.37
N GLY A 97 14.00 10.09 9.20
CA GLY A 97 14.04 8.83 9.97
C GLY A 97 12.99 7.78 9.61
N GLY A 98 12.47 7.78 8.38
CA GLY A 98 11.36 6.92 7.97
C GLY A 98 11.66 5.41 8.07
N SER A 99 10.82 4.68 8.81
CA SER A 99 11.00 3.22 9.07
C SER A 99 10.51 2.30 7.93
N CYS A 100 10.12 2.89 6.80
CA CYS A 100 9.46 2.22 5.68
C CYS A 100 10.39 1.22 4.96
N ARG A 101 10.27 -0.07 5.30
CA ARG A 101 10.90 -1.17 4.54
C ARG A 101 9.96 -1.68 3.44
N TRP A 102 10.16 -1.15 2.24
CA TRP A 102 9.53 -1.64 1.02
C TRP A 102 10.10 -3.00 0.59
N PRO A 103 9.33 -3.85 -0.12
CA PRO A 103 9.86 -5.06 -0.72
C PRO A 103 10.98 -4.69 -1.71
N PRO A 104 11.99 -5.56 -1.89
CA PRO A 104 12.94 -5.38 -2.97
C PRO A 104 12.18 -5.36 -4.29
N VAL A 105 12.44 -4.34 -5.11
CA VAL A 105 11.96 -4.31 -6.49
C VAL A 105 12.65 -5.48 -7.17
N ALA A 106 11.90 -6.48 -7.66
CA ALA A 106 12.47 -7.48 -8.55
C ALA A 106 13.02 -6.72 -9.77
N ARG A 107 14.33 -6.86 -10.00
CA ARG A 107 15.03 -6.29 -11.17
C ARG A 107 14.63 -7.05 -12.43
#